data_AF-A0A6N8R532-F1
#
_entry.id   AF-A0A6N8R532-F1
#
_cell.length_a   1.000
_cell.length_b   1.000
_cell.length_c   1.000
_cell.angle_alpha   90.00
_cell.angle_beta   90.00
_cell.angle_gamma   90.00
#
_symmetry.space_group_name_H-M   'P 1'
#
loop_
_entity.id
_entity.type
_entity.pdbx_description
1 polymer ?
#
loop_
_entity_poly.entity_id
_entity_poly.type
_entity_poly.pdbx_seq_one_letter_code
_entity_poly.pdbx_strand_id
1 'polypeptide(L)'
;MPKYRSATTTHGRNMAGARALWRATGMTDADFGKPIIAVVNSFTQFVPGHVHLRDLGKLVAEQIEAAGGVAKEFNTIAVDDGIAMGHGGMLYSLPSRELIADSVEYMVNAHCADAMVCISNCDKITPGMLMASLRLNIPVIFVSGGPMEAGKTKLSDQIIKLDLVDAMIQGADPKVSDSQSDQVERSACPTCGSCSGMFTANSMNCLTEALGLSQPGNGSLLATHADRKQLFLNAGKRIVELTKRYYEQNDESALPRNIASKAAFENAMTLDIAMGGSTNTVLHLLAAAQEAEIDFTMSDIDKLSRKVPQLCKVAPSTQKYHMEDVHRAGGVIGILGELDRAGLLNRDVKNVLGLTLPQTLEQYDVMLTQDDAVKNMFRAGPAGIRTTQAFS
;
A
#
# COMPACT_ATOMS: atom_id res chain seq x y z
N MET A 1 -4.74 -23.55 -19.92
CA MET A 1 -3.75 -22.55 -19.48
C MET A 1 -4.09 -21.25 -20.17
N PRO A 2 -4.36 -20.17 -19.42
CA PRO A 2 -4.59 -18.85 -19.99
C PRO A 2 -3.36 -18.41 -20.78
N LYS A 3 -3.57 -17.74 -21.91
CA LYS A 3 -2.46 -17.15 -22.67
C LYS A 3 -2.11 -15.80 -22.06
N TYR A 4 -0.82 -15.47 -21.96
CA TYR A 4 -0.39 -14.11 -21.63
C TYR A 4 -1.12 -13.08 -22.52
N ARG A 5 -1.67 -12.05 -21.88
CA ARG A 5 -2.35 -10.91 -22.53
C ARG A 5 -1.39 -10.20 -23.46
N SER A 6 -0.14 -10.05 -23.05
CA SER A 6 0.92 -9.38 -23.82
C SER A 6 1.21 -10.07 -25.14
N ALA A 7 0.83 -11.35 -25.30
CA ALA A 7 0.93 -12.04 -26.58
C ALA A 7 0.15 -11.34 -27.70
N THR A 8 -0.87 -10.56 -27.35
CA THR A 8 -1.65 -9.71 -28.27
C THR A 8 -0.79 -8.69 -28.98
N THR A 9 0.21 -8.09 -28.31
CA THR A 9 1.07 -7.04 -28.88
C THR A 9 2.47 -7.54 -29.23
N THR A 10 2.82 -8.76 -28.82
CA THR A 10 4.16 -9.33 -29.03
C THR A 10 4.21 -10.47 -30.04
N HIS A 11 3.12 -11.17 -30.34
CA HIS A 11 3.15 -12.37 -31.20
C HIS A 11 2.48 -12.17 -32.57
N GLY A 12 2.92 -12.95 -33.56
CA GLY A 12 2.32 -13.00 -34.90
C GLY A 12 2.83 -11.93 -35.87
N ARG A 13 2.74 -12.21 -37.18
CA ARG A 13 3.24 -11.32 -38.24
C ARG A 13 2.60 -9.93 -38.19
N ASN A 14 1.30 -9.86 -37.94
CA ASN A 14 0.52 -8.62 -37.95
C ASN A 14 0.94 -7.64 -36.84
N MET A 15 1.56 -8.13 -35.75
CA MET A 15 2.04 -7.30 -34.64
C MET A 15 3.49 -6.85 -34.80
N ALA A 16 4.03 -6.85 -36.04
CA ALA A 16 5.38 -6.37 -36.31
C ALA A 16 5.59 -4.90 -35.90
N GLY A 17 4.58 -4.03 -36.13
CA GLY A 17 4.64 -2.63 -35.72
C GLY A 17 4.72 -2.46 -34.19
N ALA A 18 3.87 -3.19 -33.45
CA ALA A 18 3.91 -3.19 -32.00
C ALA A 18 5.25 -3.70 -31.46
N ARG A 19 5.78 -4.81 -32.01
CA ARG A 19 7.14 -5.28 -31.66
C ARG A 19 8.22 -4.25 -31.98
N ALA A 20 8.14 -3.51 -33.08
CA ALA A 20 9.10 -2.47 -33.40
C ALA A 20 9.10 -1.34 -32.35
N LEU A 21 7.92 -0.93 -31.89
CA LEU A 21 7.78 0.02 -30.78
C LEU A 21 8.31 -0.56 -29.46
N TRP A 22 8.00 -1.82 -29.15
CA TRP A 22 8.54 -2.50 -27.96
C TRP A 22 10.07 -2.52 -27.95
N ARG A 23 10.71 -2.75 -29.11
CA ARG A 23 12.17 -2.66 -29.24
C ARG A 23 12.71 -1.26 -28.98
N ALA A 24 11.98 -0.22 -29.40
CA ALA A 24 12.34 1.17 -29.08
C ALA A 24 12.27 1.46 -27.58
N THR A 25 11.50 0.68 -26.80
CA THR A 25 11.51 0.72 -25.32
C THR A 25 12.65 -0.08 -24.69
N GLY A 26 13.57 -0.64 -25.49
CA GLY A 26 14.70 -1.44 -25.04
C GLY A 26 14.47 -2.96 -25.01
N MET A 27 13.31 -3.47 -25.43
CA MET A 27 13.08 -4.93 -25.48
C MET A 27 13.93 -5.61 -26.56
N THR A 28 14.48 -6.76 -26.23
CA THR A 28 15.27 -7.61 -27.10
C THR A 28 14.47 -8.82 -27.60
N ASP A 29 15.06 -9.63 -28.50
CA ASP A 29 14.43 -10.87 -28.97
C ASP A 29 14.16 -11.86 -27.84
N ALA A 30 15.05 -11.90 -26.84
CA ALA A 30 14.93 -12.79 -25.69
C ALA A 30 13.78 -12.37 -24.75
N ASP A 31 13.23 -11.17 -24.91
CA ASP A 31 12.14 -10.67 -24.05
C ASP A 31 10.77 -11.03 -24.59
N PHE A 32 10.62 -11.26 -25.90
CA PHE A 32 9.35 -11.69 -26.46
C PHE A 32 9.01 -13.12 -26.02
N GLY A 33 7.89 -13.27 -25.32
CA GLY A 33 7.44 -14.53 -24.73
C GLY A 33 7.50 -14.55 -23.20
N LYS A 34 8.25 -13.64 -22.58
CA LYS A 34 8.20 -13.40 -21.13
C LYS A 34 6.94 -12.61 -20.77
N PRO A 35 6.41 -12.73 -19.53
CA PRO A 35 5.32 -11.89 -19.08
C PRO A 35 5.74 -10.43 -18.97
N ILE A 36 4.89 -9.52 -19.47
CA ILE A 36 5.06 -8.07 -19.31
C ILE A 36 4.34 -7.64 -18.03
N ILE A 37 5.10 -7.11 -17.08
CA ILE A 37 4.61 -6.63 -15.79
C ILE A 37 4.63 -5.11 -15.78
N ALA A 38 3.47 -4.50 -15.53
CA ALA A 38 3.37 -3.07 -15.35
C ALA A 38 3.83 -2.68 -13.93
N VAL A 39 4.80 -1.75 -13.84
CA VAL A 39 5.14 -1.12 -12.55
C VAL A 39 4.36 0.19 -12.49
N VAL A 40 3.29 0.19 -11.70
CA VAL A 40 2.39 1.32 -11.55
C VAL A 40 2.91 2.20 -10.41
N ASN A 41 3.64 3.25 -10.77
CA ASN A 41 4.21 4.19 -9.81
C ASN A 41 3.32 5.44 -9.65
N SER A 42 3.45 6.13 -8.53
CA SER A 42 2.73 7.38 -8.22
C SER A 42 3.70 8.51 -7.83
N PHE A 43 4.97 8.38 -8.23
CA PHE A 43 6.00 9.38 -7.98
C PHE A 43 5.58 10.78 -8.42
N THR A 44 5.73 11.75 -7.52
CA THR A 44 5.61 13.17 -7.80
C THR A 44 6.38 13.97 -6.75
N GLN A 45 6.85 15.15 -7.12
CA GLN A 45 7.52 16.06 -6.17
C GLN A 45 6.54 16.90 -5.35
N PHE A 46 5.24 16.87 -5.70
CA PHE A 46 4.20 17.63 -4.99
C PHE A 46 3.77 16.97 -3.66
N VAL A 47 4.04 15.68 -3.48
CA VAL A 47 3.47 14.89 -2.38
C VAL A 47 4.62 14.26 -1.58
N PRO A 48 4.88 14.66 -0.33
CA PRO A 48 5.99 14.12 0.48
C PRO A 48 5.98 12.61 0.65
N GLY A 49 4.80 11.99 0.60
CA GLY A 49 4.65 10.54 0.63
C GLY A 49 5.08 9.81 -0.64
N HIS A 50 5.44 10.54 -1.70
CA HIS A 50 5.74 10.00 -3.01
C HIS A 50 7.09 10.45 -3.57
N VAL A 51 7.76 11.45 -2.97
CA VAL A 51 9.03 12.00 -3.46
C VAL A 51 10.14 10.96 -3.59
N HIS A 52 10.13 9.94 -2.72
CA HIS A 52 11.13 8.87 -2.69
C HIS A 52 10.84 7.73 -3.67
N LEU A 53 9.64 7.68 -4.27
CA LEU A 53 9.21 6.54 -5.09
C LEU A 53 9.86 6.48 -6.47
N ARG A 54 10.51 7.56 -6.92
CA ARG A 54 11.18 7.63 -8.24
C ARG A 54 12.12 6.45 -8.45
N ASP A 55 13.00 6.21 -7.49
CA ASP A 55 14.03 5.19 -7.62
C ASP A 55 13.51 3.80 -7.20
N LEU A 56 12.36 3.75 -6.52
CA LEU A 56 11.74 2.49 -6.09
C LEU A 56 11.03 1.77 -7.24
N GLY A 57 10.44 2.52 -8.18
CA GLY A 57 9.89 1.94 -9.42
C GLY A 57 10.96 1.19 -10.22
N LYS A 58 12.12 1.84 -10.39
CA LYS A 58 13.31 1.23 -11.00
C LYS A 58 13.79 -0.01 -10.23
N LEU A 59 13.87 0.06 -8.91
CA LEU A 59 14.27 -1.09 -8.07
C LEU A 59 13.35 -2.31 -8.29
N VAL A 60 12.04 -2.10 -8.35
CA VAL A 60 11.05 -3.16 -8.63
C VAL A 60 11.22 -3.69 -10.05
N ALA A 61 11.40 -2.81 -11.03
CA ALA A 61 11.58 -3.18 -12.43
C ALA A 61 12.80 -4.10 -12.62
N GLU A 62 13.95 -3.75 -12.02
CA GLU A 62 15.16 -4.57 -12.06
C GLU A 62 14.94 -5.97 -11.46
N GLN A 63 14.14 -6.09 -10.39
CA GLN A 63 13.84 -7.39 -9.80
C GLN A 63 12.86 -8.23 -10.62
N ILE A 64 11.91 -7.60 -11.30
CA ILE A 64 11.03 -8.28 -12.25
C ILE A 64 11.86 -8.89 -13.39
N GLU A 65 12.79 -8.11 -13.94
CA GLU A 65 13.68 -8.56 -15.02
C GLU A 65 14.58 -9.72 -14.55
N ALA A 66 15.15 -9.61 -13.35
CA ALA A 66 15.95 -10.68 -12.73
C ALA A 66 15.14 -11.97 -12.49
N ALA A 67 13.84 -11.85 -12.20
CA ALA A 67 12.93 -12.99 -12.03
C ALA A 67 12.40 -13.58 -13.37
N GLY A 68 12.81 -13.01 -14.50
CA GLY A 68 12.48 -13.48 -15.84
C GLY A 68 11.17 -12.91 -16.41
N GLY A 69 10.71 -11.77 -15.91
CA GLY A 69 9.68 -10.94 -16.53
C GLY A 69 10.26 -9.80 -17.37
N VAL A 70 9.38 -8.99 -17.95
CA VAL A 70 9.72 -7.70 -18.58
C VAL A 70 9.01 -6.61 -17.80
N ALA A 71 9.75 -5.67 -17.23
CA ALA A 71 9.16 -4.55 -16.51
C ALA A 71 8.90 -3.36 -17.43
N LYS A 72 7.73 -2.74 -17.27
CA LYS A 72 7.43 -1.44 -17.87
C LYS A 72 6.79 -0.52 -16.85
N GLU A 73 7.55 0.47 -16.42
CA GLU A 73 7.11 1.47 -15.45
C GLU A 73 6.32 2.59 -16.14
N PHE A 74 5.23 3.00 -15.50
CA PHE A 74 4.55 4.25 -15.80
C PHE A 74 4.07 4.91 -14.51
N ASN A 75 3.73 6.20 -14.59
CA ASN A 75 3.23 6.95 -13.46
C ASN A 75 1.75 7.29 -13.62
N THR A 76 1.01 7.22 -12.51
CA THR A 76 -0.29 7.89 -12.34
C THR A 76 -0.13 9.17 -11.52
N ILE A 77 -1.19 9.97 -11.43
CA ILE A 77 -1.20 11.21 -10.64
C ILE A 77 -1.28 10.91 -9.14
N ALA A 78 -0.90 11.90 -8.32
CA ALA A 78 -1.12 11.89 -6.89
C ALA A 78 -1.45 13.31 -6.41
N VAL A 79 -2.47 13.42 -5.55
CA VAL A 79 -2.86 14.66 -4.87
C VAL A 79 -2.50 14.52 -3.39
N ASP A 80 -1.95 15.58 -2.80
CA ASP A 80 -1.67 15.64 -1.36
C ASP A 80 -2.87 16.27 -0.63
N ASP A 81 -3.62 15.46 0.13
CA ASP A 81 -4.76 15.93 0.90
C ASP A 81 -4.36 16.94 1.99
N GLY A 82 -3.15 16.82 2.54
CA GLY A 82 -2.63 17.71 3.56
C GLY A 82 -2.41 19.13 3.04
N ILE A 83 -1.73 19.25 1.89
CA ILE A 83 -1.51 20.53 1.21
C ILE A 83 -2.82 21.09 0.65
N ALA A 84 -3.70 20.23 0.14
CA ALA A 84 -4.96 20.66 -0.45
C ALA A 84 -5.99 21.18 0.57
N MET A 85 -5.76 20.94 1.87
CA MET A 85 -6.69 21.24 2.95
C MET A 85 -6.86 22.75 3.17
N GLY A 86 -8.09 23.17 3.46
CA GLY A 86 -8.40 24.58 3.80
C GLY A 86 -8.60 25.50 2.60
N HIS A 87 -8.54 25.01 1.36
CA HIS A 87 -8.78 25.82 0.16
C HIS A 87 -9.44 25.01 -0.99
N GLY A 88 -9.73 25.65 -2.12
CA GLY A 88 -10.45 25.04 -3.26
C GLY A 88 -9.82 23.79 -3.87
N GLY A 89 -8.51 23.56 -3.67
CA GLY A 89 -7.82 22.34 -4.09
C GLY A 89 -8.40 21.04 -3.50
N MET A 90 -9.02 21.08 -2.31
CA MET A 90 -9.63 19.91 -1.69
C MET A 90 -10.76 19.29 -2.54
N LEU A 91 -11.39 20.09 -3.41
CA LEU A 91 -12.42 19.59 -4.34
C LEU A 91 -11.87 18.58 -5.37
N TYR A 92 -10.54 18.51 -5.53
CA TYR A 92 -9.88 17.59 -6.46
C TYR A 92 -9.34 16.32 -5.78
N SER A 93 -9.43 16.20 -4.45
CA SER A 93 -8.91 15.04 -3.70
C SER A 93 -9.67 13.75 -4.03
N LEU A 94 -10.91 13.59 -3.56
CA LEU A 94 -11.66 12.34 -3.75
C LEU A 94 -11.85 11.96 -5.24
N PRO A 95 -12.18 12.89 -6.16
CA PRO A 95 -12.26 12.57 -7.59
C PRO A 95 -10.96 12.05 -8.19
N SER A 96 -9.79 12.39 -7.63
CA SER A 96 -8.52 11.85 -8.10
C SER A 96 -8.44 10.33 -7.98
N ARG A 97 -9.17 9.71 -7.03
CA ARG A 97 -9.27 8.24 -6.89
C ARG A 97 -9.74 7.58 -8.19
N GLU A 98 -10.77 8.14 -8.82
CA GLU A 98 -11.33 7.63 -10.08
C GLU A 98 -10.35 7.83 -11.24
N LEU A 99 -9.74 9.02 -11.34
CA LEU A 99 -8.74 9.30 -12.37
C LEU A 99 -7.54 8.35 -12.27
N ILE A 100 -7.12 8.04 -11.04
CA ILE A 100 -6.06 7.07 -10.79
C ILE A 100 -6.50 5.70 -11.26
N ALA A 101 -7.70 5.23 -10.85
CA ALA A 101 -8.21 3.93 -11.26
C ALA A 101 -8.28 3.81 -12.80
N ASP A 102 -8.87 4.80 -13.47
CA ASP A 102 -9.02 4.83 -14.92
C ASP A 102 -7.67 4.90 -15.64
N SER A 103 -6.72 5.70 -15.12
CA SER A 103 -5.38 5.81 -15.72
C SER A 103 -4.63 4.47 -15.70
N VAL A 104 -4.74 3.72 -14.60
CA VAL A 104 -4.13 2.40 -14.47
C VAL A 104 -4.81 1.40 -15.39
N GLU A 105 -6.13 1.39 -15.42
CA GLU A 105 -6.93 0.54 -16.29
C GLU A 105 -6.58 0.75 -17.77
N TYR A 106 -6.49 2.00 -18.22
CA TYR A 106 -6.17 2.36 -19.60
C TYR A 106 -4.75 1.91 -19.97
N MET A 107 -3.77 2.19 -19.12
CA MET A 107 -2.38 1.84 -19.38
C MET A 107 -2.20 0.32 -19.46
N VAL A 108 -2.80 -0.43 -18.54
CA VAL A 108 -2.70 -1.90 -18.50
C VAL A 108 -3.44 -2.54 -19.68
N ASN A 109 -4.67 -2.12 -19.97
CA ASN A 109 -5.45 -2.70 -21.07
C ASN A 109 -4.86 -2.37 -22.44
N ALA A 110 -4.50 -1.11 -22.69
CA ALA A 110 -3.97 -0.67 -23.98
C ALA A 110 -2.63 -1.35 -24.33
N HIS A 111 -1.78 -1.59 -23.33
CA HIS A 111 -0.49 -2.27 -23.53
C HIS A 111 -0.56 -3.78 -23.29
N CYS A 112 -1.74 -4.29 -22.91
CA CYS A 112 -2.00 -5.70 -22.63
C CYS A 112 -1.03 -6.30 -21.60
N ALA A 113 -0.74 -5.58 -20.52
CA ALA A 113 0.15 -6.10 -19.47
C ALA A 113 -0.46 -7.34 -18.80
N ASP A 114 0.39 -8.29 -18.43
CA ASP A 114 0.01 -9.59 -17.88
C ASP A 114 -0.27 -9.54 -16.38
N ALA A 115 0.42 -8.64 -15.68
CA ALA A 115 0.28 -8.43 -14.24
C ALA A 115 0.80 -7.04 -13.86
N MET A 116 0.66 -6.65 -12.60
CA MET A 116 1.15 -5.36 -12.14
C MET A 116 1.64 -5.31 -10.70
N VAL A 117 2.61 -4.43 -10.46
CA VAL A 117 3.02 -4.01 -9.12
C VAL A 117 2.47 -2.61 -8.88
N CYS A 118 1.69 -2.43 -7.83
CA CYS A 118 1.13 -1.14 -7.45
C CYS A 118 1.99 -0.50 -6.36
N ILE A 119 2.69 0.59 -6.73
CA ILE A 119 3.48 1.41 -5.81
C ILE A 119 2.67 2.65 -5.44
N SER A 120 1.96 2.56 -4.31
CA SER A 120 1.10 3.62 -3.77
C SER A 120 1.65 4.19 -2.47
N ASN A 121 1.01 5.21 -1.89
CA ASN A 121 1.27 5.54 -0.48
C ASN A 121 0.19 6.43 0.14
N CYS A 122 -0.06 7.59 -0.48
CA CYS A 122 -0.95 8.62 0.05
C CYS A 122 -2.44 8.28 -0.17
N ASP A 123 -3.29 9.08 0.47
CA ASP A 123 -4.69 8.84 0.79
C ASP A 123 -5.52 8.18 -0.34
N LYS A 124 -5.73 8.89 -1.46
CA LYS A 124 -6.61 8.45 -2.56
C LYS A 124 -5.91 7.53 -3.58
N ILE A 125 -4.58 7.39 -3.50
CA ILE A 125 -3.78 6.65 -4.47
C ILE A 125 -3.95 5.14 -4.27
N THR A 126 -3.74 4.66 -3.04
CA THR A 126 -3.92 3.25 -2.69
C THR A 126 -5.31 2.72 -3.08
N PRO A 127 -6.44 3.38 -2.73
CA PRO A 127 -7.76 2.91 -3.15
C PRO A 127 -7.99 3.04 -4.66
N GLY A 128 -7.46 4.05 -5.35
CA GLY A 128 -7.57 4.15 -6.82
C GLY A 128 -6.87 2.98 -7.53
N MET A 129 -5.65 2.64 -7.10
CA MET A 129 -4.94 1.46 -7.62
C MET A 129 -5.63 0.15 -7.23
N LEU A 130 -6.21 0.06 -6.03
CA LEU A 130 -7.00 -1.10 -5.60
C LEU A 130 -8.22 -1.31 -6.50
N MET A 131 -8.99 -0.26 -6.77
CA MET A 131 -10.13 -0.31 -7.69
C MET A 131 -9.71 -0.81 -9.08
N ALA A 132 -8.67 -0.23 -9.68
CA ALA A 132 -8.15 -0.69 -10.98
C ALA A 132 -7.74 -2.17 -10.94
N SER A 133 -7.10 -2.62 -9.86
CA SER A 133 -6.67 -4.02 -9.73
C SER A 133 -7.82 -5.01 -9.69
N LEU A 134 -8.92 -4.64 -9.05
CA LEU A 134 -10.11 -5.46 -8.96
C LEU A 134 -10.91 -5.42 -10.27
N ARG A 135 -10.98 -4.27 -10.97
CA ARG A 135 -11.55 -4.17 -12.33
C ARG A 135 -10.83 -5.06 -13.34
N LEU A 136 -9.49 -4.94 -13.39
CA LEU A 136 -8.64 -5.63 -14.37
C LEU A 136 -8.53 -7.13 -14.10
N ASN A 137 -8.59 -7.52 -12.83
CA ASN A 137 -8.49 -8.89 -12.35
C ASN A 137 -7.34 -9.71 -12.98
N ILE A 138 -6.15 -9.10 -13.05
CA ILE A 138 -4.90 -9.76 -13.38
C ILE A 138 -4.01 -9.86 -12.13
N PRO A 139 -3.02 -10.78 -12.07
CA PRO A 139 -2.14 -10.89 -10.93
C PRO A 139 -1.56 -9.54 -10.52
N VAL A 140 -1.61 -9.24 -9.22
CA VAL A 140 -1.22 -7.96 -8.66
C VAL A 140 -0.54 -8.15 -7.31
N ILE A 141 0.39 -7.25 -6.99
CA ILE A 141 0.94 -7.10 -5.64
C ILE A 141 1.08 -5.61 -5.32
N PHE A 142 0.72 -5.24 -4.11
CA PHE A 142 0.87 -3.88 -3.60
C PHE A 142 2.15 -3.77 -2.76
N VAL A 143 2.88 -2.67 -2.94
CA VAL A 143 4.01 -2.28 -2.10
C VAL A 143 3.98 -0.77 -1.92
N SER A 144 3.61 -0.33 -0.73
CA SER A 144 3.44 1.09 -0.43
C SER A 144 4.79 1.79 -0.20
N GLY A 145 4.81 3.12 -0.27
CA GLY A 145 5.98 3.94 0.08
C GLY A 145 6.36 3.89 1.56
N GLY A 146 5.38 3.63 2.43
CA GLY A 146 5.53 3.52 3.89
C GLY A 146 5.20 4.82 4.62
N PRO A 147 4.83 4.74 5.91
CA PRO A 147 4.64 5.90 6.77
C PRO A 147 5.95 6.66 7.00
N MET A 148 5.83 7.98 7.14
CA MET A 148 6.88 8.83 7.66
C MET A 148 7.04 8.63 9.17
N GLU A 149 8.21 9.00 9.68
CA GLU A 149 8.45 9.03 11.12
C GLU A 149 7.61 10.12 11.81
N ALA A 150 7.25 9.90 13.07
CA ALA A 150 6.58 10.95 13.83
C ALA A 150 7.52 12.13 14.07
N GLY A 151 7.02 13.36 13.85
CA GLY A 151 7.71 14.58 14.18
C GLY A 151 8.01 14.68 15.67
N LYS A 152 9.06 15.41 16.05
CA LYS A 152 9.42 15.61 17.46
C LYS A 152 9.78 17.06 17.69
N THR A 153 9.21 17.66 18.73
CA THR A 153 9.58 19.00 19.17
C THR A 153 9.83 19.04 20.68
N LYS A 154 10.64 20.02 21.10
CA LYS A 154 10.89 20.36 22.51
C LYS A 154 10.17 21.67 22.86
N LEU A 155 8.84 21.68 22.80
CA LEU A 155 8.03 22.81 23.26
C LEU A 155 7.84 22.81 24.80
N SER A 156 8.28 21.75 25.48
CA SER A 156 8.31 21.61 26.95
C SER A 156 9.52 20.77 27.38
N ASP A 157 9.71 20.53 28.69
CA ASP A 157 10.74 19.63 29.23
C ASP A 157 10.59 18.16 28.77
N GLN A 158 9.49 17.82 28.08
CA GLN A 158 9.24 16.52 27.47
C GLN A 158 9.25 16.60 25.94
N ILE A 159 9.77 15.54 25.29
CA ILE A 159 9.67 15.37 23.83
C ILE A 159 8.20 15.12 23.48
N ILE A 160 7.62 16.02 22.69
CA ILE A 160 6.26 15.88 22.18
C ILE A 160 6.36 15.29 20.77
N LYS A 161 5.68 14.16 20.54
CA LYS A 161 5.49 13.62 19.18
C LYS A 161 4.45 14.48 18.46
N LEU A 162 4.71 14.77 17.20
CA LEU A 162 3.88 15.60 16.34
C LEU A 162 3.50 14.85 15.07
N ASP A 163 2.33 15.18 14.55
CA ASP A 163 1.95 14.90 13.17
C ASP A 163 1.45 16.16 12.45
N LEU A 164 1.04 15.99 11.19
CA LEU A 164 0.50 17.07 10.36
C LEU A 164 -0.74 17.74 10.98
N VAL A 165 -1.60 16.98 11.66
CA VAL A 165 -2.83 17.50 12.26
C VAL A 165 -2.50 18.40 13.45
N ASP A 166 -1.47 18.08 14.23
CA ASP A 166 -1.00 18.96 15.29
C ASP A 166 -0.55 20.33 14.73
N ALA A 167 0.14 20.35 13.59
CA ALA A 167 0.54 21.58 12.92
C ALA A 167 -0.67 22.40 12.43
N MET A 168 -1.67 21.73 11.85
CA MET A 168 -2.90 22.38 11.39
C MET A 168 -3.72 22.97 12.55
N ILE A 169 -3.87 22.22 13.64
CA ILE A 169 -4.63 22.68 14.82
C ILE A 169 -3.92 23.86 15.48
N GLN A 170 -2.61 23.75 15.72
CA GLN A 170 -1.85 24.81 16.38
C GLN A 170 -1.74 26.06 15.51
N GLY A 171 -1.57 25.91 14.20
CA GLY A 171 -1.54 27.05 13.26
C GLY A 171 -2.85 27.83 13.19
N ALA A 172 -3.98 27.21 13.55
CA ALA A 172 -5.29 27.86 13.60
C ALA A 172 -5.67 28.39 15.00
N ASP A 173 -4.93 28.03 16.06
CA ASP A 173 -5.22 28.46 17.43
C ASP A 173 -4.61 29.84 17.71
N PRO A 174 -5.42 30.90 17.93
CA PRO A 174 -4.91 32.24 18.23
C PRO A 174 -4.13 32.34 19.53
N LYS A 175 -4.13 31.30 20.37
CA LYS A 175 -3.33 31.23 21.60
C LYS A 175 -1.90 30.73 21.36
N VAL A 176 -1.62 30.14 20.20
CA VAL A 176 -0.29 29.69 19.82
C VAL A 176 0.45 30.86 19.17
N SER A 177 1.65 31.18 19.67
CA SER A 177 2.46 32.25 19.08
C SER A 177 3.05 31.83 17.72
N ASP A 178 3.29 32.79 16.83
CA ASP A 178 3.93 32.53 15.52
C ASP A 178 5.24 31.73 15.67
N SER A 179 6.07 32.08 16.65
CA SER A 179 7.33 31.35 16.90
C SER A 179 7.12 29.90 17.34
N GLN A 180 6.03 29.59 18.06
CA GLN A 180 5.70 28.20 18.42
C GLN A 180 5.15 27.45 17.20
N SER A 181 4.27 28.10 16.43
CA SER A 181 3.73 27.58 15.18
C SER A 181 4.85 27.20 14.20
N ASP A 182 5.83 28.10 14.00
CA ASP A 182 7.01 27.86 13.16
C ASP A 182 7.84 26.65 13.59
N GLN A 183 7.97 26.42 14.90
CA GLN A 183 8.71 25.26 15.42
C GLN A 183 7.96 23.95 15.16
N VAL A 184 6.64 23.96 15.28
CA VAL A 184 5.78 22.80 14.97
C VAL A 184 5.83 22.50 13.48
N GLU A 185 5.65 23.51 12.62
CA GLU A 185 5.69 23.39 11.15
C GLU A 185 6.99 22.70 10.71
N ARG A 186 8.14 23.17 11.20
CA ARG A 186 9.46 22.63 10.84
C ARG A 186 9.71 21.19 11.31
N SER A 187 8.92 20.70 12.26
CA SER A 187 9.16 19.44 12.95
C SER A 187 8.11 18.36 12.66
N ALA A 188 6.89 18.73 12.24
CA ALA A 188 5.75 17.82 12.12
C ALA A 188 5.93 16.71 11.07
N CYS A 189 6.58 17.03 9.94
CA CYS A 189 6.82 16.10 8.83
C CYS A 189 8.34 15.93 8.61
N PRO A 190 9.02 15.12 9.43
CA PRO A 190 10.48 15.02 9.40
C PRO A 190 10.99 14.22 8.20
N THR A 191 10.23 13.26 7.67
CA THR A 191 10.73 12.35 6.63
C THR A 191 9.80 12.23 5.43
N CYS A 192 10.28 11.64 4.33
CA CYS A 192 9.39 11.12 3.29
C CYS A 192 8.47 10.02 3.86
N GLY A 193 7.34 9.80 3.21
CA GLY A 193 6.34 8.79 3.59
C GLY A 193 4.93 9.35 3.73
N SER A 194 3.93 8.48 3.88
CA SER A 194 2.56 8.88 4.22
C SER A 194 2.54 9.49 5.63
N CYS A 195 1.45 10.17 6.01
CA CYS A 195 1.31 10.76 7.35
C CYS A 195 1.70 9.78 8.46
N SER A 196 2.19 10.24 9.61
CA SER A 196 2.69 9.37 10.69
C SER A 196 1.59 8.71 11.55
N GLY A 197 0.37 9.27 11.56
CA GLY A 197 -0.81 8.75 12.27
C GLY A 197 -1.68 7.78 11.46
N MET A 198 -2.67 7.16 12.10
CA MET A 198 -3.67 6.26 11.49
C MET A 198 -4.75 7.04 10.70
N PHE A 199 -4.31 7.85 9.74
CA PHE A 199 -5.17 8.51 8.77
C PHE A 199 -5.45 7.58 7.58
N THR A 200 -6.17 8.06 6.57
CA THR A 200 -6.65 7.21 5.46
C THR A 200 -5.50 6.54 4.70
N ALA A 201 -4.39 7.23 4.46
CA ALA A 201 -3.20 6.64 3.80
C ALA A 201 -2.72 5.37 4.51
N ASN A 202 -2.46 5.44 5.81
CA ASN A 202 -1.97 4.27 6.57
C ASN A 202 -3.05 3.23 6.79
N SER A 203 -4.31 3.66 7.00
CA SER A 203 -5.44 2.73 7.08
C SER A 203 -5.50 1.89 5.81
N MET A 204 -5.55 2.52 4.63
CA MET A 204 -5.60 1.81 3.35
C MET A 204 -4.35 0.94 3.10
N ASN A 205 -3.15 1.41 3.44
CA ASN A 205 -1.94 0.59 3.31
C ASN A 205 -1.99 -0.67 4.19
N CYS A 206 -2.52 -0.57 5.41
CA CYS A 206 -2.78 -1.72 6.29
C CYS A 206 -3.88 -2.63 5.75
N LEU A 207 -4.95 -2.05 5.17
CA LEU A 207 -6.04 -2.83 4.59
C LEU A 207 -5.60 -3.65 3.37
N THR A 208 -4.67 -3.17 2.54
CA THR A 208 -4.12 -4.00 1.44
C THR A 208 -3.38 -5.24 1.96
N GLU A 209 -2.79 -5.17 3.16
CA GLU A 209 -2.14 -6.30 3.83
C GLU A 209 -3.19 -7.29 4.37
N ALA A 210 -4.27 -6.80 5.00
CA ALA A 210 -5.37 -7.64 5.47
C ALA A 210 -6.21 -8.27 4.36
N LEU A 211 -6.39 -7.56 3.24
CA LEU A 211 -7.00 -8.10 2.01
C LEU A 211 -6.13 -9.18 1.36
N GLY A 212 -4.87 -9.32 1.80
CA GLY A 212 -3.92 -10.30 1.29
C GLY A 212 -3.21 -9.88 -0.01
N LEU A 213 -3.35 -8.62 -0.46
CA LEU A 213 -2.75 -8.10 -1.69
C LEU A 213 -1.36 -7.49 -1.49
N SER A 214 -0.97 -7.27 -0.23
CA SER A 214 0.37 -6.82 0.17
C SER A 214 1.07 -7.88 1.03
N GLN A 215 2.39 -7.78 1.12
CA GLN A 215 3.19 -8.63 1.99
C GLN A 215 3.14 -8.16 3.46
N PRO A 216 3.35 -9.06 4.44
CA PRO A 216 3.52 -8.71 5.85
C PRO A 216 4.53 -7.58 6.06
N GLY A 217 4.14 -6.58 6.87
CA GLY A 217 4.97 -5.41 7.19
C GLY A 217 4.80 -4.22 6.23
N ASN A 218 4.14 -4.41 5.08
CA ASN A 218 3.89 -3.35 4.10
C ASN A 218 3.22 -2.11 4.72
N GLY A 219 2.15 -2.32 5.48
CA GLY A 219 1.30 -1.24 5.98
C GLY A 219 1.92 -0.42 7.11
N SER A 220 2.99 -0.91 7.76
CA SER A 220 3.50 -0.32 9.01
C SER A 220 4.99 0.02 9.02
N LEU A 221 5.84 -0.66 8.23
CA LEU A 221 7.28 -0.41 8.23
C LEU A 221 7.61 0.99 7.70
N LEU A 222 8.43 1.77 8.40
CA LEU A 222 8.70 3.17 8.04
C LEU A 222 9.38 3.30 6.65
N ALA A 223 9.05 4.38 5.93
CA ALA A 223 9.58 4.68 4.59
C ALA A 223 11.11 4.79 4.56
N THR A 224 11.69 5.34 5.64
CA THR A 224 13.13 5.56 5.80
C THR A 224 13.88 4.30 6.19
N HIS A 225 13.22 3.28 6.74
CA HIS A 225 13.93 2.13 7.30
C HIS A 225 14.53 1.24 6.21
N ALA A 226 15.79 0.82 6.38
CA ALA A 226 16.53 0.03 5.39
C ALA A 226 15.83 -1.29 5.01
N ASP A 227 15.21 -1.97 5.98
CA ASP A 227 14.48 -3.23 5.75
C ASP A 227 13.33 -3.08 4.75
N ARG A 228 12.79 -1.87 4.57
CA ARG A 228 11.71 -1.62 3.61
C ARG A 228 12.15 -1.93 2.19
N LYS A 229 13.44 -1.82 1.88
CA LYS A 229 14.01 -2.21 0.58
C LYS A 229 13.65 -3.66 0.23
N GLN A 230 13.63 -4.54 1.22
CA GLN A 230 13.32 -5.95 1.00
C GLN A 230 11.87 -6.16 0.54
N LEU A 231 10.92 -5.32 0.97
CA LEU A 231 9.53 -5.39 0.51
C LEU A 231 9.40 -5.12 -0.99
N PHE A 232 10.10 -4.10 -1.49
CA PHE A 232 10.16 -3.77 -2.92
C PHE A 232 10.84 -4.88 -3.73
N LEU A 233 11.96 -5.40 -3.24
CA LEU A 233 12.67 -6.49 -3.90
C LEU A 233 11.79 -7.75 -4.00
N ASN A 234 11.15 -8.12 -2.88
CA ASN A 234 10.24 -9.25 -2.82
C ASN A 234 9.02 -9.04 -3.71
N ALA A 235 8.48 -7.82 -3.82
CA ALA A 235 7.33 -7.52 -4.66
C ALA A 235 7.66 -7.79 -6.15
N GLY A 236 8.82 -7.31 -6.63
CA GLY A 236 9.26 -7.54 -8.01
C GLY A 236 9.49 -9.02 -8.33
N LYS A 237 10.01 -9.81 -7.38
CA LYS A 237 10.12 -11.27 -7.54
C LYS A 237 8.75 -11.94 -7.53
N ARG A 238 7.93 -11.62 -6.53
CA ARG A 238 6.66 -12.31 -6.25
C ARG A 238 5.62 -12.10 -7.34
N ILE A 239 5.58 -10.92 -7.96
CA ILE A 239 4.63 -10.67 -9.04
C ILE A 239 4.86 -11.59 -10.24
N VAL A 240 6.13 -11.88 -10.57
CA VAL A 240 6.45 -12.82 -11.66
C VAL A 240 6.01 -14.24 -11.30
N GLU A 241 6.20 -14.65 -10.04
CA GLU A 241 5.71 -15.95 -9.54
C GLU A 241 4.18 -16.05 -9.63
N LEU A 242 3.44 -15.02 -9.17
CA LEU A 242 1.98 -14.97 -9.27
C LEU A 242 1.49 -15.00 -10.73
N THR A 243 2.19 -14.30 -11.61
CA THR A 243 1.90 -14.26 -13.04
C THR A 243 2.04 -15.64 -13.66
N LYS A 244 3.13 -16.35 -13.38
CA LYS A 244 3.34 -17.72 -13.87
C LYS A 244 2.33 -18.70 -13.28
N ARG A 245 2.00 -18.61 -12.00
CA ARG A 245 0.94 -19.42 -11.37
C ARG A 245 -0.38 -19.29 -12.14
N TYR A 246 -0.82 -18.07 -12.44
CA TYR A 246 -2.06 -17.87 -13.17
C TYR A 246 -2.00 -18.38 -14.61
N TYR A 247 -1.05 -17.90 -15.42
CA TYR A 247 -1.04 -18.17 -16.86
C TYR A 247 -0.46 -19.56 -17.22
N GLU A 248 0.60 -20.01 -16.56
CA GLU A 248 1.28 -21.27 -16.88
C GLU A 248 0.71 -22.45 -16.09
N GLN A 249 0.27 -22.22 -14.85
CA GLN A 249 -0.20 -23.29 -13.94
C GLN A 249 -1.72 -23.33 -13.80
N ASN A 250 -2.45 -22.40 -14.44
CA ASN A 250 -3.90 -22.32 -14.40
C ASN A 250 -4.45 -22.15 -12.97
N ASP A 251 -3.70 -21.46 -12.11
CA ASP A 251 -4.05 -21.20 -10.72
C ASP A 251 -4.76 -19.85 -10.58
N GLU A 252 -6.09 -19.89 -10.62
CA GLU A 252 -6.91 -18.69 -10.45
C GLU A 252 -6.80 -18.10 -9.05
N SER A 253 -6.32 -18.83 -8.04
CA SER A 253 -6.14 -18.29 -6.68
C SER A 253 -5.05 -17.22 -6.59
N ALA A 254 -4.28 -17.01 -7.66
CA ALA A 254 -3.31 -15.91 -7.78
C ALA A 254 -3.94 -14.58 -8.25
N LEU A 255 -5.22 -14.57 -8.63
CA LEU A 255 -5.93 -13.36 -9.07
C LEU A 255 -6.43 -12.53 -7.88
N PRO A 256 -6.45 -11.19 -8.00
CA PRO A 256 -6.86 -10.31 -6.90
C PRO A 256 -8.29 -10.55 -6.43
N ARG A 257 -9.25 -10.83 -7.31
CA ARG A 257 -10.63 -11.11 -6.88
C ARG A 257 -10.77 -12.42 -6.09
N ASN A 258 -9.84 -13.36 -6.28
CA ASN A 258 -9.81 -14.61 -5.53
C ASN A 258 -9.02 -14.50 -4.21
N ILE A 259 -8.09 -13.54 -4.12
CA ILE A 259 -7.36 -13.20 -2.90
C ILE A 259 -8.23 -12.31 -1.99
N ALA A 260 -8.68 -11.17 -2.52
CA ALA A 260 -9.55 -10.20 -1.85
C ALA A 260 -11.02 -10.64 -1.91
N SER A 261 -11.32 -11.84 -1.39
CA SER A 261 -12.68 -12.38 -1.31
C SER A 261 -13.57 -11.62 -0.31
N LYS A 262 -14.88 -11.91 -0.28
CA LYS A 262 -15.80 -11.34 0.74
C LYS A 262 -15.27 -11.52 2.17
N ALA A 263 -14.72 -12.70 2.48
CA ALA A 263 -14.11 -12.99 3.78
C ALA A 263 -12.86 -12.12 4.04
N ALA A 264 -12.06 -11.84 3.00
CA ALA A 264 -10.92 -10.93 3.13
C ALA A 264 -11.37 -9.48 3.36
N PHE A 265 -12.45 -9.03 2.72
CA PHE A 265 -13.07 -7.72 2.99
C PHE A 265 -13.61 -7.62 4.43
N GLU A 266 -14.26 -8.67 4.94
CA GLU A 266 -14.71 -8.74 6.33
C GLU A 266 -13.53 -8.71 7.33
N ASN A 267 -12.44 -9.41 7.03
CA ASN A 267 -11.21 -9.37 7.82
C ASN A 267 -10.55 -7.99 7.77
N ALA A 268 -10.49 -7.36 6.59
CA ALA A 268 -9.95 -6.02 6.42
C ALA A 268 -10.77 -4.99 7.22
N MET A 269 -12.10 -5.04 7.16
CA MET A 269 -12.96 -4.16 7.95
C MET A 269 -12.84 -4.43 9.45
N THR A 270 -12.69 -5.71 9.85
CA THR A 270 -12.40 -6.08 11.25
C THR A 270 -11.08 -5.47 11.72
N LEU A 271 -10.03 -5.55 10.89
CA LEU A 271 -8.78 -4.85 11.18
C LEU A 271 -9.02 -3.35 11.32
N ASP A 272 -9.66 -2.70 10.35
CA ASP A 272 -9.90 -1.25 10.34
C ASP A 272 -10.56 -0.76 11.64
N ILE A 273 -11.61 -1.44 12.10
CA ILE A 273 -12.28 -1.13 13.37
C ILE A 273 -11.31 -1.30 14.54
N ALA A 274 -10.54 -2.39 14.55
CA ALA A 274 -9.60 -2.68 15.63
C ALA A 274 -8.49 -1.64 15.75
N MET A 275 -8.04 -1.05 14.65
CA MET A 275 -7.05 0.03 14.65
C MET A 275 -7.62 1.43 14.86
N GLY A 276 -8.95 1.58 14.88
CA GLY A 276 -9.59 2.90 14.84
C GLY A 276 -9.26 3.63 13.55
N GLY A 277 -9.33 2.91 12.42
CA GLY A 277 -9.05 3.41 11.08
C GLY A 277 -9.92 4.59 10.68
N SER A 278 -9.45 5.32 9.68
CA SER A 278 -10.13 6.50 9.15
C SER A 278 -11.50 6.16 8.57
N THR A 279 -12.56 6.92 8.87
CA THR A 279 -13.90 6.72 8.29
C THR A 279 -13.95 6.72 6.75
N ASN A 280 -12.99 7.35 6.06
CA ASN A 280 -12.87 7.28 4.59
C ASN A 280 -12.69 5.84 4.07
N THR A 281 -12.18 4.91 4.87
CA THR A 281 -11.99 3.49 4.51
C THR A 281 -13.32 2.84 4.14
N VAL A 282 -14.44 3.28 4.75
CA VAL A 282 -15.79 2.85 4.38
C VAL A 282 -16.07 3.16 2.90
N LEU A 283 -15.81 4.40 2.46
CA LEU A 283 -16.01 4.80 1.05
C LEU A 283 -15.10 4.02 0.09
N HIS A 284 -13.87 3.75 0.52
CA HIS A 284 -12.87 3.08 -0.30
C HIS A 284 -13.09 1.57 -0.42
N LEU A 285 -13.42 0.89 0.68
CA LEU A 285 -13.73 -0.54 0.68
C LEU A 285 -15.04 -0.83 -0.06
N LEU A 286 -16.06 0.01 0.07
CA LEU A 286 -17.30 -0.16 -0.70
C LEU A 286 -17.06 0.03 -2.20
N ALA A 287 -16.26 1.02 -2.59
CA ALA A 287 -15.89 1.20 -3.99
C ALA A 287 -15.08 -0.01 -4.52
N ALA A 288 -14.07 -0.45 -3.77
CA ALA A 288 -13.27 -1.62 -4.14
C ALA A 288 -14.13 -2.90 -4.24
N ALA A 289 -15.06 -3.13 -3.30
CA ALA A 289 -15.98 -4.27 -3.34
C ALA A 289 -16.88 -4.24 -4.57
N GLN A 290 -17.36 -3.05 -4.97
CA GLN A 290 -18.13 -2.89 -6.20
C GLN A 290 -17.32 -3.27 -7.44
N GLU A 291 -16.06 -2.82 -7.54
CA GLU A 291 -15.17 -3.18 -8.66
C GLU A 291 -14.77 -4.66 -8.67
N ALA A 292 -14.78 -5.30 -7.50
CA ALA A 292 -14.54 -6.74 -7.35
C ALA A 292 -15.78 -7.59 -7.61
N GLU A 293 -16.95 -6.97 -7.79
CA GLU A 293 -18.27 -7.65 -7.86
C GLU A 293 -18.56 -8.47 -6.60
N ILE A 294 -18.15 -7.96 -5.42
CA ILE A 294 -18.35 -8.60 -4.13
C ILE A 294 -19.56 -7.98 -3.44
N ASP A 295 -20.46 -8.83 -2.95
CA ASP A 295 -21.58 -8.44 -2.08
C ASP A 295 -21.07 -8.06 -0.68
N PHE A 296 -20.52 -6.85 -0.55
CA PHE A 296 -20.08 -6.27 0.72
C PHE A 296 -20.67 -4.87 0.85
N THR A 297 -21.49 -4.67 1.87
CA THR A 297 -22.35 -3.49 1.99
C THR A 297 -22.12 -2.76 3.30
N MET A 298 -22.70 -1.55 3.43
CA MET A 298 -22.70 -0.83 4.71
C MET A 298 -23.32 -1.66 5.85
N SER A 299 -24.29 -2.53 5.55
CA SER A 299 -24.89 -3.39 6.59
C SER A 299 -23.88 -4.35 7.19
N ASP A 300 -22.91 -4.84 6.39
CA ASP A 300 -21.88 -5.75 6.87
C ASP A 300 -20.88 -5.01 7.75
N ILE A 301 -20.52 -3.78 7.37
CA ILE A 301 -19.70 -2.87 8.19
C ILE A 301 -20.38 -2.59 9.55
N ASP A 302 -21.67 -2.27 9.58
CA ASP A 302 -22.41 -2.03 10.85
C ASP A 302 -22.47 -3.29 11.74
N LYS A 303 -22.62 -4.48 11.15
CA LYS A 303 -22.59 -5.73 11.92
C LYS A 303 -21.22 -5.98 12.56
N LEU A 304 -20.13 -5.68 11.84
CA LEU A 304 -18.77 -5.84 12.34
C LEU A 304 -18.45 -4.81 13.43
N SER A 305 -18.85 -3.54 13.26
CA SER A 305 -18.57 -2.47 14.22
C SER A 305 -19.18 -2.71 15.61
N ARG A 306 -20.28 -3.46 15.68
CA ARG A 306 -20.94 -3.85 16.94
C ARG A 306 -20.23 -4.98 17.68
N LYS A 307 -19.31 -5.70 17.02
CA LYS A 307 -18.65 -6.90 17.55
C LYS A 307 -17.16 -6.68 17.82
N VAL A 308 -16.51 -5.89 16.97
CA VAL A 308 -15.05 -5.74 16.97
C VAL A 308 -14.65 -4.59 17.91
N PRO A 309 -13.78 -4.84 18.91
CA PRO A 309 -13.29 -3.79 19.78
C PRO A 309 -12.20 -2.96 19.10
N GLN A 310 -12.09 -1.68 19.47
CA GLN A 310 -10.90 -0.88 19.13
C GLN A 310 -9.72 -1.29 20.04
N LEU A 311 -8.74 -1.98 19.47
CA LEU A 311 -7.55 -2.48 20.16
C LEU A 311 -6.39 -1.49 20.13
N CYS A 312 -6.13 -0.86 18.98
CA CYS A 312 -5.01 0.06 18.81
C CYS A 312 -5.49 1.50 18.91
N LYS A 313 -4.96 2.21 19.91
CA LYS A 313 -5.13 3.66 20.05
C LYS A 313 -3.88 4.33 19.51
N VAL A 314 -3.97 4.90 18.32
CA VAL A 314 -2.90 5.58 17.58
C VAL A 314 -3.42 6.96 17.20
N ALA A 315 -2.55 7.94 16.99
CA ALA A 315 -2.93 9.25 16.46
C ALA A 315 -3.90 9.09 15.27
N PRO A 316 -5.06 9.78 15.25
CA PRO A 316 -5.46 10.87 16.14
C PRO A 316 -6.18 10.44 17.45
N SER A 317 -6.46 9.15 17.67
CA SER A 317 -7.14 8.66 18.90
C SER A 317 -6.32 8.90 20.18
N THR A 318 -5.00 9.06 20.05
CA THR A 318 -4.09 9.46 21.12
C THR A 318 -2.86 10.15 20.53
N GLN A 319 -2.29 11.12 21.23
CA GLN A 319 -1.03 11.77 20.83
C GLN A 319 0.23 10.95 21.17
N LYS A 320 0.07 9.81 21.87
CA LYS A 320 1.20 9.04 22.41
C LYS A 320 1.85 8.11 21.38
N TYR A 321 1.05 7.55 20.47
CA TYR A 321 1.48 6.46 19.59
C TYR A 321 1.20 6.80 18.12
N HIS A 322 2.16 6.44 17.27
CA HIS A 322 2.13 6.64 15.81
C HIS A 322 2.41 5.31 15.10
N MET A 323 2.43 5.30 13.76
CA MET A 323 2.67 4.07 12.99
C MET A 323 3.99 3.37 13.31
N GLU A 324 5.04 4.14 13.65
CA GLU A 324 6.31 3.57 14.11
C GLU A 324 6.15 2.69 15.36
N ASP A 325 5.23 3.04 16.26
CA ASP A 325 4.96 2.28 17.48
C ASP A 325 4.11 1.04 17.18
N VAL A 326 3.16 1.16 16.25
CA VAL A 326 2.36 0.02 15.75
C VAL A 326 3.26 -1.02 15.10
N HIS A 327 4.17 -0.59 14.23
CA HIS A 327 5.14 -1.48 13.59
C HIS A 327 5.96 -2.22 14.64
N ARG A 328 6.48 -1.48 15.64
CA ARG A 328 7.30 -2.04 16.71
C ARG A 328 6.57 -3.02 17.63
N ALA A 329 5.25 -2.95 17.66
CA ALA A 329 4.38 -3.87 18.40
C ALA A 329 4.01 -5.14 17.60
N GLY A 330 4.56 -5.34 16.39
CA GLY A 330 4.23 -6.46 15.50
C GLY A 330 3.42 -6.06 14.27
N GLY A 331 3.17 -4.77 14.06
CA GLY A 331 2.52 -4.23 12.88
C GLY A 331 1.10 -4.76 12.66
N VAL A 332 0.68 -4.81 11.41
CA VAL A 332 -0.65 -5.30 11.01
C VAL A 332 -0.85 -6.76 11.40
N ILE A 333 0.18 -7.61 11.22
CA ILE A 333 0.09 -9.03 11.56
C ILE A 333 -0.12 -9.25 13.05
N GLY A 334 0.53 -8.47 13.92
CA GLY A 334 0.31 -8.55 15.36
C GLY A 334 -1.15 -8.27 15.74
N ILE A 335 -1.77 -7.27 15.10
CA ILE A 335 -3.20 -6.94 15.32
C ILE A 335 -4.10 -8.07 14.81
N LEU A 336 -3.82 -8.59 13.61
CA LEU A 336 -4.55 -9.75 13.07
C LEU A 336 -4.40 -10.98 13.96
N GLY A 337 -3.22 -11.20 14.56
CA GLY A 337 -2.99 -12.27 15.53
C GLY A 337 -3.89 -12.16 16.76
N GLU A 338 -4.04 -10.97 17.34
CA GLU A 338 -4.95 -10.76 18.47
C GLU A 338 -6.42 -10.95 18.08
N LEU A 339 -6.81 -10.52 16.88
CA LEU A 339 -8.16 -10.70 16.36
C LEU A 339 -8.48 -12.18 16.06
N ASP A 340 -7.53 -12.96 15.55
CA ASP A 340 -7.65 -14.42 15.36
C ASP A 340 -7.80 -15.13 16.72
N ARG A 341 -6.99 -14.75 17.72
CA ARG A 341 -7.11 -15.26 19.10
C ARG A 341 -8.47 -14.98 19.72
N ALA A 342 -9.09 -13.86 19.36
CA ALA A 342 -10.45 -13.50 19.77
C ALA A 342 -11.56 -14.19 18.95
N GLY A 343 -11.20 -14.99 17.93
CA GLY A 343 -12.17 -15.66 17.05
C GLY A 343 -12.93 -14.71 16.13
N LEU A 344 -12.37 -13.53 15.83
CA LEU A 344 -13.02 -12.47 15.04
C LEU A 344 -12.64 -12.50 13.56
N LEU A 345 -11.71 -13.37 13.14
CA LEU A 345 -11.25 -13.46 11.76
C LEU A 345 -11.71 -14.73 11.06
N ASN A 346 -11.99 -14.60 9.77
CA ASN A 346 -12.12 -15.73 8.88
C ASN A 346 -10.73 -16.28 8.52
N ARG A 347 -10.49 -17.55 8.82
CA ARG A 347 -9.19 -18.22 8.66
C ARG A 347 -8.97 -18.80 7.27
N ASP A 348 -10.02 -18.89 6.45
CA ASP A 348 -10.00 -19.45 5.08
C ASP A 348 -9.78 -18.37 4.02
N VAL A 349 -8.82 -17.48 4.27
CA VAL A 349 -8.36 -16.48 3.30
C VAL A 349 -6.91 -16.75 2.95
N LYS A 350 -6.52 -16.41 1.72
CA LYS A 350 -5.13 -16.51 1.23
C LYS A 350 -4.59 -15.13 0.90
N ASN A 351 -3.28 -15.02 0.78
CA ASN A 351 -2.60 -13.80 0.34
C ASN A 351 -1.70 -14.04 -0.88
N VAL A 352 -1.06 -12.96 -1.35
CA VAL A 352 -0.07 -12.96 -2.43
C VAL A 352 1.13 -13.87 -2.17
N LEU A 353 1.38 -14.29 -0.93
CA LEU A 353 2.41 -15.27 -0.61
C LEU A 353 1.96 -16.72 -0.92
N GLY A 354 0.67 -16.93 -1.17
CA GLY A 354 0.03 -18.25 -1.29
C GLY A 354 -0.29 -18.90 0.06
N LEU A 355 -0.11 -18.18 1.16
CA LEU A 355 -0.32 -18.67 2.52
C LEU A 355 -1.76 -18.42 2.95
N THR A 356 -2.32 -19.32 3.75
CA THR A 356 -3.56 -19.06 4.49
C THR A 356 -3.32 -18.06 5.63
N LEU A 357 -4.37 -17.47 6.19
CA LEU A 357 -4.22 -16.60 7.37
C LEU A 357 -3.48 -17.31 8.52
N PRO A 358 -3.84 -18.54 8.96
CA PRO A 358 -3.09 -19.25 9.99
C PRO A 358 -1.61 -19.43 9.68
N GLN A 359 -1.26 -19.79 8.43
CA GLN A 359 0.13 -19.95 8.01
C GLN A 359 0.88 -18.61 8.02
N THR A 360 0.20 -17.53 7.65
CA THR A 360 0.75 -16.18 7.70
C THR A 360 1.02 -15.76 9.15
N LEU A 361 0.08 -16.02 10.07
CA LEU A 361 0.27 -15.75 11.49
C LEU A 361 1.42 -16.57 12.07
N GLU A 362 1.51 -17.87 11.75
CA GLU A 362 2.60 -18.73 12.22
C GLU A 362 3.98 -18.23 11.78
N GLN A 363 4.09 -17.69 10.56
CA GLN A 363 5.35 -17.16 10.04
C GLN A 363 5.67 -15.73 10.50
N TYR A 364 4.67 -14.87 10.67
CA TYR A 364 4.88 -13.42 10.82
C TYR A 364 4.38 -12.82 12.13
N ASP A 365 3.49 -13.46 12.89
CA ASP A 365 3.08 -12.97 14.21
C ASP A 365 4.26 -13.11 15.18
N VAL A 366 4.72 -12.00 15.75
CA VAL A 366 5.84 -11.96 16.71
C VAL A 366 5.62 -12.84 17.95
N MET A 367 4.37 -13.18 18.26
CA MET A 367 4.01 -14.09 19.36
C MET A 367 4.16 -15.58 18.98
N LEU A 368 4.16 -15.92 17.68
CA LEU A 368 4.18 -17.30 17.20
C LEU A 368 5.49 -17.65 16.48
N THR A 369 6.00 -16.73 15.68
CA THR A 369 7.14 -16.97 14.80
C THR A 369 8.42 -17.30 15.57
N GLN A 370 9.19 -18.23 15.02
CA GLN A 370 10.52 -18.57 15.50
C GLN A 370 11.62 -17.95 14.63
N ASP A 371 11.26 -17.21 13.58
CA ASP A 371 12.21 -16.55 12.69
C ASP A 371 12.69 -15.22 13.30
N ASP A 372 13.97 -15.15 13.66
CA ASP A 372 14.59 -13.95 14.20
C ASP A 372 14.63 -12.81 13.19
N ALA A 373 14.66 -13.07 11.88
CA ALA A 373 14.62 -12.02 10.86
C ALA A 373 13.28 -11.29 10.90
N VAL A 374 12.17 -12.00 11.09
CA VAL A 374 10.83 -11.42 11.25
C VAL A 374 10.76 -10.58 12.54
N LYS A 375 11.25 -11.12 13.66
CA LYS A 375 11.30 -10.38 14.93
C LYS A 375 12.16 -9.12 14.83
N ASN A 376 13.26 -9.17 14.08
CA ASN A 376 14.13 -8.03 13.86
C ASN A 376 13.49 -6.97 12.95
N MET A 377 12.78 -7.38 11.88
CA MET A 377 12.02 -6.47 11.04
C MET A 377 11.03 -5.65 11.88
N PHE A 378 10.22 -6.30 12.73
CA PHE A 378 9.29 -5.60 13.63
C PHE A 378 9.97 -4.89 14.81
N ARG A 379 11.29 -4.88 14.93
CA ARG A 379 12.01 -4.00 15.88
C ARG A 379 12.47 -2.70 15.23
N ALA A 380 12.27 -2.54 13.91
CA ALA A 380 12.59 -1.34 13.15
C ALA A 380 12.06 -0.09 13.84
N GLY A 381 12.96 0.85 14.12
CA GLY A 381 12.65 2.09 14.83
C GLY A 381 12.98 3.33 13.98
N PRO A 382 12.41 4.50 14.34
CA PRO A 382 12.70 5.75 13.66
C PRO A 382 14.13 6.21 13.97
N ALA A 383 14.80 6.82 12.98
CA ALA A 383 16.10 7.45 13.19
C ALA A 383 15.97 8.83 13.87
N GLY A 384 14.84 9.52 13.67
CA GLY A 384 14.59 10.88 14.14
C GLY A 384 15.39 11.93 13.37
N ILE A 385 15.80 11.62 12.13
CA ILE A 385 16.63 12.48 11.28
C ILE A 385 15.79 12.95 10.09
N ARG A 386 15.85 14.26 9.81
CA ARG A 386 15.13 14.84 8.68
C ARG A 386 15.71 14.35 7.35
N THR A 387 14.89 13.75 6.48
CA THR A 387 15.35 13.15 5.22
C THR A 387 14.23 13.03 4.20
N THR A 388 14.55 13.15 2.92
CA THR A 388 13.62 12.85 1.81
C THR A 388 14.00 11.55 1.10
N GLN A 389 14.99 10.81 1.63
CA GLN A 389 15.52 9.59 1.02
C GLN A 389 14.92 8.35 1.68
N ALA A 390 14.54 7.38 0.86
CA ALA A 390 14.23 6.04 1.33
C ALA A 390 15.48 5.35 1.88
N PHE A 391 15.32 4.44 2.83
CA PHE A 391 16.40 3.57 3.33
C PHE A 391 17.60 4.34 3.93
N SER A 392 17.33 5.44 4.66
CA SER A 392 18.35 6.35 5.18
C SER A 392 18.61 6.24 6.67
#